data_AF-A8V3Z1-F1
#
_entry.id   AF-A8V3Z1-F1
#
_cell.length_a   1.000
_cell.length_b   1.000
_cell.length_c   1.000
_cell.angle_alpha   90.00
_cell.angle_beta   90.00
_cell.angle_gamma   90.00
#
_symmetry.space_group_name_H-M   'P 1'
#
loop_
_entity.id
_entity.type
_entity.pdbx_description
1 polymer ?
#
loop_
_entity_poly.entity_id
_entity_poly.type
_entity_poly.pdbx_seq_one_letter_code
_entity_poly.pdbx_strand_id
1 'polypeptide(L)' 'NWKTSSKKEVSHKTMWQEIYELMQKHKIHPIWVKGHSGHKENELCDKIAKEEAEKYKKQ' A
#
# COMPACT_ATOMS: atom_id res chain seq x y z
N ASN A 1 13.53 13.98 -8.58
CA ASN A 1 14.43 12.80 -8.43
C ASN A 1 14.03 12.03 -7.17
N TRP A 2 13.50 10.81 -7.34
CA TRP A 2 13.09 9.92 -6.24
C TRP A 2 14.31 9.36 -5.49
N LYS A 3 14.97 10.22 -4.71
CA LYS A 3 16.15 9.89 -3.92
C LYS A 3 15.95 10.30 -2.47
N THR A 4 16.49 9.51 -1.56
CA THR A 4 16.54 9.82 -0.13
C THR A 4 17.53 10.96 0.14
N SER A 5 17.51 11.50 1.35
CA SER A 5 18.53 12.47 1.83
C SER A 5 19.96 11.92 1.73
N SER A 6 20.13 10.60 1.82
CA SER A 6 21.39 9.89 1.62
C SER A 6 21.74 9.59 0.15
N LYS A 7 21.01 10.19 -0.81
CA LYS A 7 21.17 10.03 -2.27
C LYS A 7 20.92 8.61 -2.80
N LYS A 8 20.38 7.70 -1.98
CA LYS A 8 19.97 6.36 -2.41
C LYS A 8 18.59 6.44 -3.06
N GLU A 9 18.25 5.43 -3.87
CA GLU A 9 16.90 5.31 -4.40
C GLU A 9 15.90 5.07 -3.26
N VAL A 10 14.69 5.62 -3.40
CA VAL A 10 13.61 5.41 -2.43
C VAL A 10 13.16 3.94 -2.49
N SER A 11 12.98 3.30 -1.34
CA SER A 11 12.46 1.93 -1.28
C SER A 11 11.11 1.83 -1.97
N HIS A 12 10.90 0.76 -2.74
CA HIS A 12 9.66 0.54 -3.51
C HIS A 12 9.31 1.70 -4.47
N LYS A 13 10.32 2.41 -4.99
CA LYS A 13 10.17 3.56 -5.89
C LYS A 13 9.13 3.34 -6.99
N THR A 14 9.18 2.23 -7.71
CA THR A 14 8.26 1.96 -8.83
C THR A 14 6.80 1.97 -8.38
N MET A 15 6.49 1.30 -7.26
CA MET A 15 5.13 1.26 -6.70
C MET A 15 4.66 2.65 -6.30
N TRP A 16 5.53 3.46 -5.69
CA TRP A 16 5.19 4.83 -5.31
C TRP A 16 4.96 5.74 -6.52
N GLN A 17 5.72 5.55 -7.60
CA GLN A 17 5.54 6.30 -8.84
C GLN A 17 4.19 5.98 -9.48
N GLU A 18 3.81 4.71 -9.55
CA GLU A 18 2.49 4.28 -10.06
C GLU A 18 1.34 4.86 -9.24
N ILE A 19 1.43 4.78 -7.90
CA ILE A 19 0.44 5.39 -7.00
C ILE A 19 0.36 6.91 -7.23
N TYR A 20 1.51 7.58 -7.32
CA TYR A 20 1.57 9.03 -7.53
C TYR A 20 0.88 9.44 -8.84
N GLU A 21 1.11 8.71 -9.94
CA GLU A 21 0.45 8.94 -11.22
C GLU A 21 -1.07 8.77 -11.14
N LEU A 22 -1.55 7.75 -10.43
CA LEU A 22 -2.98 7.53 -10.21
C LEU A 22 -3.60 8.62 -9.32
N MET A 23 -2.88 9.06 -8.28
CA MET A 23 -3.31 10.16 -7.42
C MET A 23 -3.43 11.49 -8.17
N GLN A 24 -2.67 11.72 -9.25
CA GLN A 24 -2.86 12.90 -10.09
C GLN A 24 -4.14 12.82 -10.94
N LYS A 25 -4.60 11.60 -11.28
CA LYS A 25 -5.78 11.36 -12.13
C LYS A 25 -7.08 11.37 -11.34
N HIS A 26 -7.06 10.95 -10.08
CA HIS A 26 -8.25 10.77 -9.25
C HIS A 26 -8.25 11.70 -8.03
N LYS A 27 -9.43 12.16 -7.61
CA LYS A 27 -9.58 12.91 -6.36
C LYS A 27 -9.58 11.95 -5.17
N ILE A 28 -8.39 11.59 -4.70
CA ILE A 28 -8.21 10.65 -3.59
C ILE A 28 -8.11 11.43 -2.27
N HIS A 29 -8.92 11.05 -1.29
CA HIS A 29 -8.82 11.54 0.08
C HIS A 29 -8.39 10.39 0.99
N PRO A 30 -7.09 10.28 1.34
CA PRO A 30 -6.61 9.21 2.19
C PRO A 30 -7.14 9.39 3.62
N ILE A 31 -7.77 8.34 4.15
CA ILE A 31 -8.28 8.30 5.53
C ILE A 31 -7.41 7.31 6.30
N TRP A 32 -6.69 7.83 7.29
CA TRP A 32 -5.90 7.01 8.20
C TRP A 32 -6.80 6.48 9.30
N VAL A 33 -7.04 5.18 9.31
CA VAL A 33 -7.81 4.51 10.36
C VAL A 33 -6.88 3.80 11.34
N LYS A 34 -7.32 3.66 12.59
CA LYS A 34 -6.62 2.86 13.58
C LYS A 34 -6.71 1.38 13.19
N GLY A 35 -5.61 0.63 13.30
CA GLY A 35 -5.62 -0.82 13.04
C GLY A 35 -6.60 -1.56 13.95
N HIS A 36 -7.25 -2.59 13.41
CA HIS A 36 -8.26 -3.43 14.09
C HIS A 36 -9.35 -2.62 14.82
N SER A 37 -9.81 -1.53 14.20
CA SER A 37 -10.89 -0.68 14.71
C SER A 37 -12.29 -1.20 14.35
N GLY A 38 -12.39 -2.42 13.81
CA GLY A 38 -13.67 -3.01 13.39
C GLY A 38 -14.24 -2.44 12.09
N HIS A 39 -13.43 -1.72 11.29
CA HIS A 39 -13.83 -1.33 9.94
C HIS A 39 -13.93 -2.57 9.05
N LYS A 40 -15.17 -2.99 8.79
CA LYS A 40 -15.49 -4.24 8.09
C LYS A 40 -14.75 -4.40 6.76
N GLU A 41 -14.65 -3.31 5.98
CA GLU A 41 -13.98 -3.30 4.68
C GLU A 41 -12.46 -3.51 4.84
N ASN A 42 -11.84 -2.89 5.83
CA ASN A 42 -10.42 -3.06 6.09
C ASN A 42 -10.11 -4.46 6.64
N GLU A 43 -10.96 -5.00 7.52
CA GLU A 43 -10.82 -6.37 8.02
C GLU A 43 -10.92 -7.40 6.87
N LEU A 44 -11.77 -7.13 5.88
CA LEU A 44 -11.85 -7.96 4.68
C LEU A 44 -10.56 -7.87 3.86
N CYS A 45 -10.02 -6.66 3.65
CA CYS A 45 -8.74 -6.47 2.98
C CYS A 45 -7.60 -7.21 3.70
N ASP A 46 -7.54 -7.13 5.03
CA ASP A 46 -6.54 -7.81 5.87
C ASP A 46 -6.67 -9.34 5.73
N LYS A 47 -7.89 -9.86 5.74
CA LYS A 47 -8.17 -11.29 5.54
C LYS A 47 -7.67 -11.75 4.16
N ILE A 48 -8.02 -11.04 3.09
CA ILE A 48 -7.61 -11.39 1.72
C ILE A 48 -6.09 -11.36 1.60
N ALA A 49 -5.45 -10.29 2.09
CA ALA A 49 -3.99 -10.17 2.06
C ALA A 49 -3.29 -11.32 2.80
N LYS A 50 -3.83 -11.73 3.96
CA LYS A 50 -3.33 -12.87 4.72
C LYS A 50 -3.50 -14.19 3.97
N GLU A 51 -4.68 -14.43 3.41
CA GLU A 51 -4.98 -15.66 2.68
C GLU A 51 -4.06 -15.83 1.46
N GLU A 52 -3.84 -14.76 0.69
CA GLU A 52 -2.95 -14.79 -0.47
C GLU A 52 -1.48 -14.98 -0.07
N ALA A 53 -1.03 -14.32 1.00
CA ALA A 53 0.32 -14.52 1.51
C ALA A 53 0.56 -15.98 1.95
N GLU A 54 -0.43 -16.61 2.59
CA GLU A 54 -0.34 -18.02 2.99
C GLU A 54 -0.37 -18.99 1.80
N LYS A 55 -1.08 -18.65 0.71
CA LYS A 55 -1.00 -19.43 -0.55
C LYS A 55 0.40 -19.34 -1.16
N TYR A 56 0.97 -18.13 -1.21
CA TYR A 56 2.29 -17.91 -1.79
C TYR A 56 3.42 -18.61 -1.00
N LYS A 57 3.30 -18.70 0.33
CA LYS A 57 4.27 -19.45 1.16
C LYS A 57 4.24 -20.97 0.96
N LYS A 58 3.13 -21.51 0.45
CA LYS A 58 2.96 -22.96 0.23
C LYS A 58 3.43 -23.40 -1.16
N GLN A 59 3.77 -22.45 -2.04
CA GLN A 59 4.47 -22.69 -3.30
C GLN A 59 5.99 -22.71 -3.08
#